data_AF-R4KNM6-F1
#
_entry.id   AF-R4KNM6-F1
#
_cell.length_a   1.000
_cell.length_b   1.000
_cell.length_c   1.000
_cell.angle_alpha   90.00
_cell.angle_beta   90.00
_cell.angle_gamma   90.00
#
_symmetry.space_group_name_H-M   'P 1'
#
loop_
_entity.id
_entity.type
_entity.pdbx_description
1 polymer ?
#
loop_
_entity_poly.entity_id
_entity_poly.type
_entity_poly.pdbx_seq_one_letter_code
_entity_poly.pdbx_strand_id
1 'polypeptide(L)'
;MKNIERDSIFPEGCNGVELDFSYPPHTEYFLQKFGGKELLESEFPLVYQAFLNTQKEHAENKPAADNADSGTPGYGMVDNIFYINGLTYDPKTDVFTGLNSYLKEQQISMIVSGALTDKTHNVILDSCYEIYDKPFKDSANTELKYPSINLVREEDSVITSNADYTLVKRASAANGKCTLSHNALKEYAAIKILGGSSLVESFTIDDPKTSYTGNILILYNRTAGEGEDTKYYYPDVSKDSNNMVEVNIPIKGAIKFVSNVTKAQYSTTSLTTNILVEFSDNGSISFNYSPEEIKNFFAWDAATHTLSFTFPRDWNTKLNTSDLGTSTVLTLRCSFYLDVTYGEDTNIVGCCINSVSTLGPGEQYYTSTKPSVRVPLISVKWGCYGKDTKITMADGSQKLISDIKAGDQVLSDKKESLTVKELIYGHEDAVIYMKTDAGEELSVSESHPVVTQRGIVIARNLNAGDLLVRADGSQASLATLYKKDYHDTVYNLKIDSVPRVIIANGFLAGDFEGQNDPTLTPSEEIAPETPEEAALREEFNKLYERLKSNQLR
;
A
#
# COMPACT_ATOMS: atom_id res chain seq x y z
N MET A 1 27.28 -22.64 14.72
CA MET A 1 26.98 -22.09 13.39
C MET A 1 28.31 -21.65 12.77
N LYS A 2 28.58 -21.93 11.50
CA LYS A 2 29.66 -21.21 10.80
C LYS A 2 29.17 -19.77 10.67
N ASN A 3 29.99 -18.80 11.09
CA ASN A 3 29.66 -17.39 10.90
C ASN A 3 29.74 -17.10 9.41
N ILE A 4 28.59 -17.05 8.74
CA ILE A 4 28.49 -16.46 7.41
C ILE A 4 28.74 -14.96 7.59
N GLU A 5 29.70 -14.40 6.87
CA GLU A 5 30.01 -12.97 6.96
C GLU A 5 28.81 -12.14 6.49
N ARG A 6 28.41 -11.13 7.28
CA ARG A 6 27.27 -10.26 6.99
C ARG A 6 27.30 -9.72 5.56
N ASP A 7 28.46 -9.27 5.13
CA ASP A 7 28.67 -8.62 3.82
C ASP A 7 28.52 -9.61 2.65
N SER A 8 28.56 -10.92 2.93
CA SER A 8 28.30 -11.96 1.92
C SER A 8 26.80 -12.21 1.67
N ILE A 9 25.92 -11.69 2.54
CA ILE A 9 24.46 -11.81 2.45
C ILE A 9 23.81 -10.45 2.15
N PHE A 10 24.32 -9.37 2.74
CA PHE A 10 23.79 -8.02 2.56
C PHE A 10 24.83 -7.18 1.82
N PRO A 11 24.55 -6.66 0.61
CA PRO A 11 25.42 -5.69 -0.03
C PRO A 11 25.67 -4.47 0.87
N GLU A 12 26.81 -3.80 0.70
CA GLU A 12 27.13 -2.58 1.47
C GLU A 12 26.02 -1.53 1.30
N GLY A 13 25.45 -1.07 2.41
CA GLY A 13 24.35 -0.09 2.42
C GLY A 13 22.94 -0.69 2.38
N CYS A 14 22.78 -2.01 2.22
CA CYS A 14 21.48 -2.67 2.21
C CYS A 14 21.14 -3.25 3.60
N ASN A 15 19.96 -2.90 4.13
CA ASN A 15 19.41 -3.48 5.37
C ASN A 15 18.35 -4.56 5.10
N GLY A 16 18.13 -4.91 3.83
CA GLY A 16 17.22 -5.96 3.39
C GLY A 16 17.63 -6.56 2.05
N VAL A 17 17.29 -7.83 1.80
CA VAL A 17 17.59 -8.53 0.54
C VAL A 17 16.56 -9.64 0.26
N GLU A 18 16.10 -9.75 -0.98
CA GLU A 18 15.47 -10.99 -1.47
C GLU A 18 16.58 -11.99 -1.84
N LEU A 19 16.58 -13.17 -1.23
CA LEU A 19 17.63 -14.14 -1.42
C LEU A 19 17.60 -14.74 -2.82
N ASP A 20 18.68 -14.55 -3.58
CA ASP A 20 18.99 -15.37 -4.75
C ASP A 20 19.41 -16.80 -4.35
N PHE A 21 18.50 -17.79 -4.48
CA PHE A 21 18.77 -19.20 -4.17
C PHE A 21 19.80 -19.88 -5.09
N SER A 22 20.21 -19.24 -6.19
CA SER A 22 21.32 -19.70 -7.03
C SER A 22 22.69 -19.23 -6.52
N TYR A 23 22.71 -18.22 -5.63
CA TYR A 23 23.93 -17.69 -5.01
C TYR A 23 24.28 -18.46 -3.71
N PRO A 24 25.46 -19.10 -3.61
CA PRO A 24 25.75 -20.03 -2.51
C PRO A 24 25.62 -19.46 -1.08
N PRO A 25 26.05 -18.22 -0.77
CA PRO A 25 25.83 -17.65 0.56
C PRO A 25 24.34 -17.53 0.94
N HIS A 26 23.50 -17.09 0.00
CA HIS A 26 22.06 -17.00 0.20
C HIS A 26 21.42 -18.39 0.38
N THR A 27 21.85 -19.36 -0.42
CA THR A 27 21.44 -20.76 -0.27
C THR A 27 21.78 -21.30 1.12
N GLU A 28 23.02 -21.10 1.57
CA GLU A 28 23.47 -21.59 2.87
C GLU A 28 22.71 -20.91 4.01
N TYR A 29 22.50 -19.59 3.92
CA TYR A 29 21.69 -18.83 4.87
C TYR A 29 20.27 -19.38 4.99
N PHE A 30 19.58 -19.59 3.86
CA PHE A 30 18.23 -20.14 3.84
C PHE A 30 18.20 -21.55 4.46
N LEU A 31 19.07 -22.45 4.01
CA LEU A 31 19.09 -23.83 4.49
C LEU A 31 19.38 -23.91 5.99
N GLN A 32 20.33 -23.13 6.51
CA GLN A 32 20.61 -23.11 7.96
C GLN A 32 19.39 -22.69 8.77
N LYS A 33 18.63 -21.71 8.28
CA LYS A 33 17.42 -21.21 8.95
C LYS A 33 16.30 -22.24 9.01
N PHE A 34 16.19 -23.08 7.99
CA PHE A 34 15.17 -24.13 7.91
C PHE A 34 15.67 -25.51 8.34
N GLY A 35 16.69 -25.58 9.20
CA GLY A 35 17.15 -26.82 9.85
C GLY A 35 18.12 -27.67 9.02
N GLY A 36 18.58 -27.16 7.88
CA GLY A 36 19.62 -27.75 7.04
C GLY A 36 19.07 -28.58 5.88
N LYS A 37 19.94 -28.81 4.90
CA LYS A 37 19.62 -29.56 3.68
C LYS A 37 19.10 -30.98 3.97
N GLU A 38 19.78 -31.71 4.85
CA GLU A 38 19.44 -33.10 5.16
C GLU A 38 18.03 -33.24 5.76
N LEU A 39 17.63 -32.29 6.61
CA LEU A 39 16.28 -32.26 7.19
C LEU A 39 15.23 -32.04 6.11
N LEU A 40 15.44 -31.04 5.24
CA LEU A 40 14.51 -30.76 4.14
C LEU A 40 14.41 -31.93 3.17
N GLU A 41 15.54 -32.54 2.80
CA GLU A 41 15.56 -33.69 1.88
C GLU A 41 14.83 -34.92 2.42
N SER A 42 14.92 -35.17 3.74
CA SER A 42 14.45 -36.42 4.35
C SER A 42 13.04 -36.32 4.97
N GLU A 43 12.72 -35.19 5.60
CA GLU A 43 11.48 -35.02 6.36
C GLU A 43 10.49 -34.05 5.70
N PHE A 44 10.95 -33.15 4.82
CA PHE A 44 10.12 -32.13 4.15
C PHE A 44 10.40 -32.06 2.62
N PRO A 45 10.16 -33.16 1.88
CA PRO A 45 10.55 -33.31 0.49
C PRO A 45 9.81 -32.37 -0.49
N LEU A 46 8.55 -31.99 -0.22
CA LEU A 46 7.82 -31.02 -1.04
C LEU A 46 8.42 -29.62 -0.88
N VAL A 47 8.76 -29.21 0.35
CA VAL A 47 9.45 -27.93 0.60
C VAL A 47 10.81 -27.93 -0.07
N TYR A 48 11.57 -29.03 0.05
CA TYR A 48 12.85 -29.16 -0.63
C TYR A 48 12.72 -29.08 -2.16
N GLN A 49 11.69 -29.70 -2.73
CA GLN A 49 11.43 -29.63 -4.16
C GLN A 49 11.07 -28.21 -4.61
N ALA A 50 10.30 -27.46 -3.81
CA ALA A 50 10.02 -26.04 -4.07
C ALA A 50 11.28 -25.17 -4.00
N PHE A 51 12.17 -25.45 -3.04
CA PHE A 51 13.50 -24.83 -2.96
C PHE A 51 14.32 -25.09 -4.25
N LEU A 52 14.36 -26.33 -4.75
CA LEU A 52 15.07 -26.68 -5.98
C LEU A 52 14.46 -26.00 -7.23
N ASN A 53 13.13 -25.89 -7.29
CA ASN A 53 12.45 -25.16 -8.37
C ASN A 53 12.87 -23.68 -8.37
N THR A 54 12.92 -23.07 -7.19
CA THR A 54 13.33 -21.66 -6.99
C THR A 54 14.78 -21.44 -7.40
N GLN A 55 15.69 -22.30 -6.94
CA GLN A 55 17.11 -22.23 -7.31
C GLN A 55 17.31 -22.32 -8.82
N LYS A 56 16.58 -23.22 -9.49
CA LYS A 56 16.62 -23.34 -10.95
C LYS A 56 16.11 -22.07 -11.62
N GLU A 57 14.97 -21.55 -11.18
CA GLU A 57 14.38 -20.33 -11.72
C GLU A 57 15.32 -19.14 -11.61
N HIS A 58 15.94 -18.92 -10.45
CA HIS A 58 16.88 -17.82 -10.25
C HIS A 58 18.16 -17.98 -11.09
N ALA A 59 18.63 -19.22 -11.30
CA ALA A 59 19.80 -19.49 -12.15
C ALA A 59 19.51 -19.21 -13.64
N GLU A 60 18.28 -19.49 -14.10
CA GLU A 60 17.82 -19.25 -15.47
C GLU A 60 17.49 -17.76 -15.71
N ASN A 61 16.87 -17.13 -14.71
CA ASN A 61 16.45 -15.73 -14.72
C ASN A 61 17.34 -14.89 -13.82
N LYS A 62 18.68 -14.94 -14.03
CA LYS A 62 19.64 -14.17 -13.22
C LYS A 62 19.06 -12.78 -12.95
N PRO A 63 18.68 -12.47 -11.70
CA PRO A 63 18.22 -11.13 -11.41
C PRO A 63 19.35 -10.21 -11.86
N ALA A 64 19.03 -9.19 -12.65
CA ALA A 64 19.99 -8.12 -12.87
C ALA A 64 20.44 -7.71 -11.46
N ALA A 65 21.75 -7.64 -11.24
CA ALA A 65 22.35 -7.31 -9.95
C ALA A 65 21.97 -5.90 -9.44
N ASP A 66 20.99 -5.25 -10.07
CA ASP A 66 20.54 -3.86 -9.88
C ASP A 66 19.22 -3.76 -9.08
N ASN A 67 18.57 -4.88 -8.72
CA ASN A 67 17.28 -4.84 -8.00
C ASN A 67 17.36 -5.13 -6.49
N ALA A 68 18.56 -5.43 -5.97
CA ALA A 68 18.80 -5.29 -4.53
C ALA A 68 19.16 -3.83 -4.27
N ASP A 69 18.14 -3.00 -4.08
CA ASP A 69 18.28 -1.62 -3.61
C ASP A 69 19.31 -0.82 -4.41
N SER A 70 19.17 -0.76 -5.75
CA SER A 70 19.82 0.34 -6.44
C SER A 70 19.19 1.60 -5.87
N GLY A 71 20.00 2.49 -5.29
CA GLY A 71 19.61 3.86 -4.95
C GLY A 71 19.20 4.70 -6.18
N THR A 72 18.66 4.05 -7.20
CA THR A 72 18.01 4.60 -8.37
C THR A 72 16.50 4.51 -8.15
N PRO A 73 15.79 5.65 -8.20
CA PRO A 73 14.34 5.72 -8.35
C PRO A 73 13.67 4.61 -9.16
N GLY A 74 13.11 3.61 -8.50
CA GLY A 74 12.12 2.74 -9.13
C GLY A 74 10.80 3.51 -9.28
N TYR A 75 10.42 3.87 -10.51
CA TYR A 75 9.11 4.46 -10.78
C TYR A 75 8.04 3.36 -10.79
N GLY A 76 6.96 3.54 -10.03
CA GLY A 76 5.75 2.70 -10.09
C GLY A 76 5.49 1.83 -8.86
N MET A 77 4.39 1.07 -8.92
CA MET A 77 4.01 0.11 -7.88
C MET A 77 5.05 -1.00 -7.73
N VAL A 78 5.37 -1.36 -6.48
CA VAL A 78 6.20 -2.53 -6.18
C VAL A 78 5.30 -3.75 -5.92
N ASP A 79 5.61 -4.89 -6.56
CA ASP A 79 4.74 -6.07 -6.59
C ASP A 79 4.60 -6.76 -5.21
N ASN A 80 5.71 -7.03 -4.53
CA ASN A 80 5.70 -7.50 -3.15
C ASN A 80 6.63 -6.63 -2.32
N ILE A 81 6.18 -6.20 -1.15
CA ILE A 81 6.96 -5.31 -0.28
C ILE A 81 7.01 -5.92 1.10
N PHE A 82 8.20 -5.94 1.68
CA PHE A 82 8.46 -6.41 3.03
C PHE A 82 9.24 -5.34 3.74
N TYR A 83 8.74 -4.87 4.88
CA TYR A 83 9.41 -3.78 5.57
C TYR A 83 9.13 -3.81 7.07
N ILE A 84 10.13 -3.37 7.83
CA ILE A 84 9.98 -3.10 9.26
C ILE A 84 9.52 -1.65 9.39
N ASN A 85 8.32 -1.46 9.95
CA ASN A 85 7.76 -0.14 10.17
C ASN A 85 8.10 0.35 11.58
N GLY A 86 8.89 1.41 11.64
CA GLY A 86 9.10 2.26 12.81
C GLY A 86 9.55 1.51 14.06
N LEU A 87 10.87 1.48 14.32
CA LEU A 87 11.37 1.15 15.65
C LEU A 87 11.30 2.40 16.53
N THR A 88 10.37 2.39 17.50
CA THR A 88 10.09 3.53 18.38
C THR A 88 10.21 3.14 19.84
N TYR A 89 10.56 4.12 20.69
CA TYR A 89 10.65 3.96 22.14
C TYR A 89 9.82 5.04 22.84
N ASP A 90 8.89 4.59 23.68
CA ASP A 90 8.21 5.42 24.66
C ASP A 90 8.55 4.88 26.07
N PRO A 91 9.25 5.64 26.94
CA PRO A 91 9.60 5.18 28.27
C PRO A 91 8.40 4.81 29.15
N LYS A 92 7.20 5.35 28.86
CA LYS A 92 6.00 5.12 29.65
C LYS A 92 5.24 3.87 29.22
N THR A 93 5.44 3.40 28.00
CA THR A 93 4.69 2.25 27.47
C THR A 93 5.62 1.14 27.00
N ASP A 94 6.32 1.32 25.89
CA ASP A 94 6.97 0.22 25.19
C ASP A 94 8.05 0.67 24.20
N VAL A 95 8.94 -0.28 23.87
CA VAL A 95 9.62 -0.31 22.59
C VAL A 95 8.74 -1.10 21.64
N PHE A 96 8.51 -0.53 20.46
CA PHE A 96 7.60 -1.07 19.46
C PHE A 96 8.21 -1.06 18.07
N THR A 97 7.90 -2.09 17.29
CA THR A 97 8.14 -2.13 15.85
C THR A 97 7.09 -3.00 15.16
N GLY A 98 6.66 -2.59 13.97
CA GLY A 98 5.77 -3.39 13.12
C GLY A 98 6.55 -4.13 12.04
N LEU A 99 6.19 -5.37 11.74
CA LEU A 99 6.66 -6.14 10.60
C LEU A 99 5.51 -6.22 9.61
N ASN A 100 5.65 -5.52 8.48
CA ASN A 100 4.56 -5.36 7.53
C ASN A 100 4.96 -5.95 6.20
N SER A 101 3.99 -6.45 5.47
CA SER A 101 4.18 -6.85 4.09
C SER A 101 2.92 -6.62 3.28
N TYR A 102 3.12 -6.44 1.98
CA TYR A 102 2.07 -6.35 0.99
C TYR A 102 2.38 -7.31 -0.16
N LEU A 103 1.35 -8.02 -0.65
CA LEU A 103 1.47 -8.98 -1.74
C LEU A 103 0.48 -8.66 -2.87
N LYS A 104 1.01 -8.35 -4.07
CA LYS A 104 0.18 -8.12 -5.27
C LYS A 104 -0.33 -9.42 -5.88
N GLU A 105 0.43 -10.49 -5.77
CA GLU A 105 0.04 -11.80 -6.26
C GLU A 105 -0.43 -12.69 -5.12
N GLN A 106 -1.45 -13.50 -5.40
CA GLN A 106 -1.95 -14.48 -4.42
C GLN A 106 -0.86 -15.51 -4.10
N GLN A 107 -0.54 -15.63 -2.81
CA GLN A 107 0.41 -16.61 -2.30
C GLN A 107 -0.32 -17.79 -1.66
N ILE A 108 0.38 -18.92 -1.50
CA ILE A 108 -0.17 -20.12 -0.87
C ILE A 108 -0.08 -20.00 0.65
N SER A 109 1.07 -19.56 1.14
CA SER A 109 1.37 -19.42 2.57
C SER A 109 2.53 -18.44 2.76
N MET A 110 2.58 -17.84 3.94
CA MET A 110 3.70 -16.99 4.36
C MET A 110 4.07 -17.24 5.81
N ILE A 111 5.36 -17.20 6.09
CA ILE A 111 5.89 -17.10 7.45
C ILE A 111 6.54 -15.73 7.61
N VAL A 112 6.16 -15.05 8.70
CA VAL A 112 6.83 -13.82 9.17
C VAL A 112 7.53 -14.17 10.48
N SER A 113 8.85 -14.01 10.53
CA SER A 113 9.62 -14.17 11.77
C SER A 113 10.45 -12.94 12.04
N GLY A 114 10.61 -12.55 13.29
CA GLY A 114 11.43 -11.40 13.63
C GLY A 114 11.73 -11.33 15.11
N ALA A 115 12.63 -10.42 15.47
CA ALA A 115 12.98 -10.18 16.86
C ALA A 115 13.24 -8.70 17.12
N LEU A 116 12.97 -8.32 18.37
CA LEU A 116 13.41 -7.09 18.99
C LEU A 116 14.55 -7.46 19.95
N THR A 117 15.75 -6.92 19.71
CA THR A 117 16.97 -7.34 20.41
C THR A 117 17.66 -6.14 21.06
N ASP A 118 17.95 -6.24 22.35
CA ASP A 118 18.92 -5.39 23.03
C ASP A 118 20.33 -5.90 22.70
N LYS A 119 20.99 -5.21 21.78
CA LYS A 119 22.34 -5.58 21.32
C LYS A 119 23.40 -5.34 22.38
N THR A 120 23.25 -4.30 23.20
CA THR A 120 24.23 -3.97 24.24
C THR A 120 24.36 -5.14 25.21
N HIS A 121 23.23 -5.73 25.59
CA HIS A 121 23.18 -6.80 26.58
C HIS A 121 23.05 -8.20 25.96
N ASN A 122 22.95 -8.29 24.63
CA ASN A 122 22.73 -9.52 23.88
C ASN A 122 21.49 -10.31 24.35
N VAL A 123 20.36 -9.60 24.51
CA VAL A 123 19.08 -10.17 24.97
C VAL A 123 17.99 -9.95 23.92
N ILE A 124 17.25 -11.01 23.59
CA ILE A 124 16.01 -10.91 22.80
C ILE A 124 14.92 -10.42 23.75
N LEU A 125 14.36 -9.26 23.44
CA LEU A 125 13.28 -8.64 24.21
C LEU A 125 11.92 -9.23 23.84
N ASP A 126 11.68 -9.37 22.54
CA ASP A 126 10.48 -9.96 21.98
C ASP A 126 10.82 -10.64 20.65
N SER A 127 10.04 -11.64 20.26
CA SER A 127 10.22 -12.32 18.99
C SER A 127 8.91 -12.88 18.49
N CYS A 128 8.69 -12.80 17.18
CA CYS A 128 7.52 -13.35 16.54
C CYS A 128 7.94 -14.46 15.57
N TYR A 129 7.05 -15.42 15.46
CA TYR A 129 7.00 -16.42 14.40
C TYR A 129 5.51 -16.61 14.13
N GLU A 130 5.02 -15.98 13.06
CA GLU A 130 3.63 -15.98 12.62
C GLU A 130 3.50 -16.66 11.27
N ILE A 131 2.36 -17.34 11.07
CA ILE A 131 2.07 -18.07 9.84
C ILE A 131 0.72 -17.66 9.29
N TYR A 132 0.70 -17.36 8.00
CA TYR A 132 -0.49 -17.11 7.20
C TYR A 132 -0.77 -18.39 6.42
N ASP A 133 -1.63 -19.25 6.99
CA ASP A 133 -1.74 -20.68 6.67
C ASP A 133 -2.77 -21.03 5.59
N LYS A 134 -3.23 -20.02 4.85
CA LYS A 134 -4.23 -20.11 3.78
C LYS A 134 -3.84 -19.20 2.63
N PRO A 135 -4.33 -19.45 1.42
CA PRO A 135 -4.09 -18.56 0.31
C PRO A 135 -4.62 -17.17 0.59
N PHE A 136 -3.80 -16.17 0.34
CA PHE A 136 -4.14 -14.77 0.57
C PHE A 136 -3.44 -13.88 -0.45
N LYS A 137 -4.07 -12.74 -0.72
CA LYS A 137 -3.60 -11.69 -1.62
C LYS A 137 -3.90 -10.35 -0.94
N ASP A 138 -3.16 -10.07 0.13
CA ASP A 138 -3.39 -8.91 0.98
C ASP A 138 -2.13 -8.61 1.82
N SER A 139 -2.25 -7.63 2.70
CA SER A 139 -1.28 -7.26 3.71
C SER A 139 -1.22 -8.25 4.88
N ALA A 140 -0.03 -8.34 5.45
CA ALA A 140 0.23 -9.06 6.69
C ALA A 140 0.97 -8.12 7.63
N ASN A 141 0.45 -8.01 8.85
CA ASN A 141 0.91 -7.05 9.85
C ASN A 141 1.13 -7.79 11.17
N THR A 142 2.38 -7.88 11.58
CA THR A 142 2.81 -8.47 12.85
C THR A 142 3.45 -7.38 13.70
N GLU A 143 3.21 -7.36 15.00
CA GLU A 143 3.78 -6.36 15.90
C GLU A 143 4.71 -7.01 16.92
N LEU A 144 5.86 -6.38 17.18
CA LEU A 144 6.76 -6.72 18.27
C LEU A 144 6.73 -5.58 19.28
N LYS A 145 6.51 -5.92 20.55
CA LYS A 145 6.30 -4.92 21.60
C LYS A 145 6.83 -5.39 22.93
N TYR A 146 7.71 -4.59 23.53
CA TYR A 146 8.31 -4.88 24.83
C TYR A 146 8.08 -3.75 25.84
N PRO A 147 7.58 -4.02 27.06
CA PRO A 147 7.34 -2.97 28.06
C PRO A 147 8.62 -2.21 28.43
N SER A 148 8.61 -0.88 28.21
CA SER A 148 9.78 -0.03 28.42
C SER A 148 10.27 0.00 29.87
N ILE A 149 9.38 -0.23 30.84
CA ILE A 149 9.71 -0.28 32.27
C ILE A 149 10.78 -1.35 32.59
N ASN A 150 10.87 -2.40 31.76
CA ASN A 150 11.86 -3.47 31.93
C ASN A 150 13.22 -3.15 31.27
N LEU A 151 13.31 -2.06 30.51
CA LEU A 151 14.52 -1.59 29.83
C LEU A 151 15.20 -0.43 30.56
N VAL A 152 14.56 0.14 31.58
CA VAL A 152 15.15 1.21 32.38
C VAL A 152 16.28 0.61 33.23
N ARG A 153 17.52 0.79 32.78
CA ARG A 153 18.76 0.36 33.43
C ARG A 153 19.68 1.57 33.63
N GLU A 154 20.73 1.43 34.46
CA GLU A 154 21.74 2.48 34.65
C GLU A 154 22.63 2.68 33.40
N GLU A 155 22.73 1.66 32.54
CA GLU A 155 23.51 1.67 31.30
C GLU A 155 22.61 1.82 30.06
N ASP A 156 23.14 2.47 29.03
CA ASP A 156 22.44 2.68 27.76
C ASP A 156 22.28 1.38 26.95
N SER A 157 21.07 1.10 26.45
CA SER A 157 20.82 -0.02 25.53
C SER A 157 20.70 0.43 24.09
N VAL A 158 21.27 -0.33 23.15
CA VAL A 158 21.02 -0.23 21.72
C VAL A 158 20.02 -1.30 21.32
N ILE A 159 18.80 -0.88 20.98
CA ILE A 159 17.75 -1.80 20.55
C ILE A 159 17.71 -1.87 19.03
N THR A 160 17.58 -3.09 18.50
CA THR A 160 17.45 -3.34 17.06
C THR A 160 16.30 -4.27 16.74
N SER A 161 15.81 -4.18 15.51
CA SER A 161 14.82 -5.10 14.96
C SER A 161 15.32 -5.77 13.67
N ASN A 162 14.90 -7.02 13.49
CA ASN A 162 15.04 -7.78 12.25
C ASN A 162 13.75 -8.54 11.95
N ALA A 163 13.56 -8.85 10.67
CA ALA A 163 12.43 -9.61 10.18
C ALA A 163 12.84 -10.45 8.99
N ASP A 164 12.18 -11.58 8.79
CA ASP A 164 12.32 -12.41 7.62
C ASP A 164 10.95 -12.91 7.18
N TYR A 165 10.72 -12.86 5.88
CA TYR A 165 9.46 -13.20 5.25
C TYR A 165 9.73 -14.33 4.28
N THR A 166 9.11 -15.49 4.50
CA THR A 166 9.22 -16.64 3.59
C THR A 166 7.88 -16.95 2.98
N LEU A 167 7.80 -16.86 1.66
CA LEU A 167 6.61 -17.13 0.88
C LEU A 167 6.67 -18.52 0.25
N VAL A 168 5.51 -19.17 0.18
CA VAL A 168 5.25 -20.26 -0.77
C VAL A 168 4.47 -19.65 -1.94
N LYS A 169 5.14 -19.53 -3.08
CA LYS A 169 4.60 -18.95 -4.31
C LYS A 169 3.77 -19.98 -5.06
N ARG A 170 2.63 -19.54 -5.61
CA ARG A 170 1.78 -20.35 -6.49
C ARG A 170 2.54 -20.78 -7.74
N ALA A 171 2.11 -21.87 -8.34
CA ALA A 171 2.63 -22.29 -9.63
C ALA A 171 2.32 -21.22 -10.69
N SER A 172 3.35 -20.63 -11.29
CA SER A 172 3.14 -19.68 -12.39
C SER A 172 2.66 -20.41 -13.64
N ALA A 173 1.90 -19.73 -14.49
CA ALA A 173 1.49 -20.26 -15.79
C ALA A 173 2.69 -20.60 -16.70
N ALA A 174 3.87 -20.00 -16.45
CA ALA A 174 5.07 -20.19 -17.25
C ALA A 174 5.88 -21.44 -16.86
N ASN A 175 6.01 -21.74 -15.56
CA ASN A 175 6.84 -22.83 -15.05
C ASN A 175 6.03 -24.04 -14.53
N GLY A 176 4.72 -23.88 -14.29
CA GLY A 176 3.82 -24.92 -13.80
C GLY A 176 4.19 -25.49 -12.43
N LYS A 177 5.03 -24.81 -11.64
CA LYS A 177 5.60 -25.34 -10.39
C LYS A 177 5.60 -24.29 -9.30
N CYS A 178 5.28 -24.71 -8.08
CA CYS A 178 5.42 -23.87 -6.89
C CYS A 178 6.90 -23.58 -6.59
N THR A 179 7.17 -22.35 -6.16
CA THR A 179 8.49 -21.85 -5.77
C THR A 179 8.42 -21.22 -4.37
N LEU A 180 9.56 -20.80 -3.86
CA LEU A 180 9.71 -20.09 -2.60
C LEU A 180 10.25 -18.69 -2.86
N SER A 181 10.04 -17.78 -1.92
CA SER A 181 10.81 -16.55 -1.82
C SER A 181 11.17 -16.30 -0.36
N HIS A 182 12.33 -15.69 -0.13
CA HIS A 182 12.78 -15.34 1.20
C HIS A 182 13.35 -13.92 1.18
N ASN A 183 12.72 -13.04 1.95
CA ASN A 183 13.17 -11.66 2.14
C ASN A 183 13.71 -11.53 3.56
N ALA A 184 14.99 -11.23 3.69
CA ALA A 184 15.66 -11.04 4.97
C ALA A 184 15.91 -9.55 5.21
N LEU A 185 15.39 -9.00 6.30
CA LEU A 185 15.57 -7.62 6.75
C LEU A 185 16.33 -7.62 8.07
N LYS A 186 17.57 -7.11 8.11
CA LYS A 186 18.41 -7.14 9.31
C LYS A 186 18.86 -5.76 9.75
N GLU A 187 18.87 -5.58 11.06
CA GLU A 187 19.40 -4.39 11.76
C GLU A 187 18.80 -3.07 11.28
N TYR A 188 17.50 -3.11 10.99
CA TYR A 188 16.78 -2.06 10.30
C TYR A 188 16.75 -0.73 11.06
N ALA A 189 16.95 -0.76 12.38
CA ALA A 189 16.97 0.46 13.18
C ALA A 189 17.76 0.21 14.47
N ALA A 190 18.52 1.22 14.91
CA ALA A 190 19.19 1.22 16.20
C ALA A 190 18.72 2.45 16.97
N ILE A 191 18.07 2.25 18.12
CA ILE A 191 17.70 3.34 19.03
C ILE A 191 18.44 3.20 20.35
N LYS A 192 18.94 4.31 20.88
CA LYS A 192 19.63 4.38 22.18
C LYS A 192 18.64 4.85 23.25
N ILE A 193 18.51 4.10 24.35
CA ILE A 193 17.56 4.39 25.44
C ILE A 193 18.27 5.15 26.57
N LEU A 194 17.78 6.34 26.94
CA LEU A 194 18.30 7.16 28.04
C LEU A 194 17.38 7.11 29.27
N GLY A 195 17.71 6.29 30.27
CA GLY A 195 17.25 6.44 31.67
C GLY A 195 15.74 6.66 31.90
N GLY A 196 14.86 6.09 31.08
CA GLY A 196 13.41 6.17 31.27
C GLY A 196 12.74 7.51 30.93
N SER A 197 13.36 8.38 30.13
CA SER A 197 12.78 9.67 29.71
C SER A 197 12.56 9.76 28.19
N SER A 198 11.49 10.44 27.76
CA SER A 198 11.19 10.70 26.34
C SER A 198 11.86 12.00 25.95
N LEU A 199 12.56 12.01 24.82
CA LEU A 199 13.13 13.24 24.27
C LEU A 199 12.07 14.11 23.57
N VAL A 200 10.95 13.50 23.16
CA VAL A 200 9.84 14.17 22.48
C VAL A 200 8.79 14.64 23.49
N GLU A 201 8.49 15.94 23.47
CA GLU A 201 7.37 16.56 24.21
C GLU A 201 6.07 16.49 23.42
N SER A 202 6.14 16.80 22.11
CA SER A 202 4.98 16.74 21.22
C SER A 202 5.40 16.47 19.78
N PHE A 203 4.59 15.69 19.07
CA PHE A 203 4.69 15.45 17.63
C PHE A 203 3.36 15.83 16.98
N THR A 204 3.39 16.83 16.10
CA THR A 204 2.20 17.42 15.47
C THR A 204 2.26 17.33 13.95
N ILE A 205 1.10 17.12 13.33
CA ILE A 205 0.90 17.05 11.87
C ILE A 205 -0.01 18.18 11.42
N ASP A 206 0.52 18.99 10.50
CA ASP A 206 -0.21 20.06 9.82
C ASP A 206 -0.80 19.58 8.49
N ASP A 207 -0.07 18.71 7.78
CA ASP A 207 -0.48 18.05 6.54
C ASP A 207 0.02 16.59 6.49
N PRO A 208 -0.75 15.66 5.91
CA PRO A 208 -2.09 15.85 5.42
C PRO A 208 -3.11 15.81 6.58
N LYS A 209 -4.11 16.66 6.50
CA LYS A 209 -5.13 16.91 7.53
C LYS A 209 -6.50 17.21 6.92
N THR A 210 -7.55 16.73 7.57
CA THR A 210 -8.96 17.00 7.24
C THR A 210 -9.72 17.61 8.42
N SER A 211 -10.63 18.53 8.14
CA SER A 211 -11.62 19.12 9.07
C SER A 211 -12.89 18.28 9.20
N TYR A 212 -13.10 17.32 8.31
CA TYR A 212 -14.25 16.42 8.27
C TYR A 212 -14.00 15.13 9.06
N THR A 213 -15.06 14.53 9.59
CA THR A 213 -15.03 13.22 10.24
C THR A 213 -14.90 12.10 9.21
N GLY A 214 -13.67 11.69 8.90
CA GLY A 214 -13.41 10.57 7.99
C GLY A 214 -12.00 10.58 7.44
N ASN A 215 -11.84 9.99 6.26
CA ASN A 215 -10.56 9.95 5.55
C ASN A 215 -10.15 11.34 5.06
N ILE A 216 -8.83 11.53 4.91
CA ILE A 216 -8.25 12.67 4.22
C ILE A 216 -8.57 12.53 2.73
N LEU A 217 -9.28 13.49 2.14
CA LEU A 217 -9.70 13.41 0.73
C LEU A 217 -8.71 14.11 -0.20
N ILE A 218 -8.24 13.42 -1.23
CA ILE A 218 -7.39 13.98 -2.31
C ILE A 218 -8.10 13.87 -3.65
N LEU A 219 -8.18 14.98 -4.37
CA LEU A 219 -8.92 15.09 -5.64
C LEU A 219 -7.97 15.41 -6.79
N TYR A 220 -7.92 14.52 -7.77
CA TYR A 220 -7.21 14.76 -9.02
C TYR A 220 -8.20 15.08 -10.13
N ASN A 221 -7.90 16.13 -10.92
CA ASN A 221 -8.65 16.52 -12.12
C ASN A 221 -10.18 16.67 -11.95
N ARG A 222 -10.66 16.91 -10.73
CA ARG A 222 -12.07 17.19 -10.42
C ARG A 222 -12.23 18.10 -9.21
N THR A 223 -13.26 18.94 -9.21
CA THR A 223 -13.59 19.77 -8.03
C THR A 223 -14.27 18.94 -6.92
N ALA A 224 -14.22 19.45 -5.69
CA ALA A 224 -14.95 18.86 -4.56
C ALA A 224 -16.47 18.97 -4.77
N GLY A 225 -17.20 17.88 -4.52
CA GLY A 225 -18.66 17.86 -4.56
C GLY A 225 -19.28 18.23 -3.22
N GLU A 226 -20.61 18.30 -3.15
CA GLU A 226 -21.30 18.67 -1.91
C GLU A 226 -21.03 17.66 -0.77
N GLY A 227 -20.56 18.17 0.38
CA GLY A 227 -20.17 17.37 1.56
C GLY A 227 -18.70 16.95 1.59
N GLU A 228 -17.93 17.25 0.53
CA GLU A 228 -16.49 17.02 0.46
C GLU A 228 -15.74 18.29 0.86
N ASP A 229 -15.02 18.24 1.99
CA ASP A 229 -14.17 19.34 2.44
C ASP A 229 -12.70 18.91 2.34
N THR A 230 -11.99 19.47 1.37
CA THR A 230 -10.56 19.26 1.21
C THR A 230 -9.86 20.43 0.53
N LYS A 231 -8.62 20.68 0.96
CA LYS A 231 -7.69 21.62 0.32
C LYS A 231 -6.76 20.93 -0.70
N TYR A 232 -6.78 19.60 -0.79
CA TYR A 232 -5.90 18.83 -1.67
C TYR A 232 -6.58 18.60 -3.03
N TYR A 233 -6.74 19.68 -3.78
CA TYR A 233 -7.24 19.67 -5.15
C TYR A 233 -6.07 19.89 -6.12
N TYR A 234 -5.86 18.93 -7.02
CA TYR A 234 -4.81 18.95 -8.03
C TYR A 234 -5.45 18.96 -9.43
N PRO A 235 -5.78 20.16 -9.96
CA PRO A 235 -6.15 20.31 -11.35
C PRO A 235 -4.94 20.03 -12.26
N ASP A 236 -5.22 19.62 -13.49
CA ASP A 236 -4.24 19.54 -14.58
C ASP A 236 -3.12 18.51 -14.39
N VAL A 237 -3.36 17.44 -13.62
CA VAL A 237 -2.44 16.30 -13.55
C VAL A 237 -2.57 15.49 -14.83
N SER A 238 -1.63 15.67 -15.76
CA SER A 238 -1.61 15.00 -17.05
C SER A 238 -1.11 13.56 -16.94
N LYS A 239 -1.72 12.65 -17.72
CA LYS A 239 -1.20 11.30 -17.92
C LYS A 239 -0.06 11.34 -18.93
N ASP A 240 0.98 10.56 -18.72
CA ASP A 240 1.97 10.31 -19.78
C ASP A 240 1.52 9.20 -20.75
N SER A 241 2.34 8.90 -21.76
CA SER A 241 2.02 7.90 -22.79
C SER A 241 1.76 6.48 -22.27
N ASN A 242 2.14 6.19 -21.02
CA ASN A 242 1.95 4.90 -20.36
C ASN A 242 0.77 4.91 -19.37
N ASN A 243 -0.05 5.96 -19.37
CA ASN A 243 -1.13 6.21 -18.41
C ASN A 243 -0.63 6.40 -16.97
N MET A 244 0.58 6.94 -16.79
CA MET A 244 1.13 7.22 -15.47
C MET A 244 0.84 8.68 -15.05
N VAL A 245 0.49 8.90 -13.78
CA VAL A 245 0.22 10.22 -13.17
C VAL A 245 1.12 10.47 -11.97
N GLU A 246 1.48 11.73 -11.72
CA GLU A 246 2.31 12.13 -10.57
C GLU A 246 1.56 11.99 -9.24
N VAL A 247 2.25 11.47 -8.22
CA VAL A 247 1.69 11.29 -6.88
C VAL A 247 1.93 12.53 -6.03
N ASN A 248 0.82 13.15 -5.60
CA ASN A 248 0.80 14.40 -4.86
C ASN A 248 0.20 14.22 -3.46
N ILE A 249 1.04 14.05 -2.42
CA ILE A 249 0.60 13.91 -1.02
C ILE A 249 1.51 14.77 -0.12
N PRO A 250 1.06 15.93 0.38
CA PRO A 250 1.88 16.77 1.24
C PRO A 250 2.02 16.14 2.62
N ILE A 251 3.22 16.22 3.19
CA ILE A 251 3.50 15.82 4.58
C ILE A 251 4.23 16.97 5.27
N LYS A 252 3.62 17.49 6.33
CA LYS A 252 4.14 18.61 7.10
C LYS A 252 3.82 18.44 8.57
N GLY A 253 4.79 18.74 9.41
CA GLY A 253 4.60 18.71 10.85
C GLY A 253 5.80 19.24 11.61
N ALA A 254 5.77 19.03 12.92
CA ALA A 254 6.82 19.45 13.82
C ALA A 254 6.93 18.52 15.03
N ILE A 255 8.16 18.33 15.49
CA ILE A 255 8.51 17.60 16.70
C ILE A 255 9.15 18.58 17.67
N LYS A 256 8.52 18.77 18.82
CA LYS A 256 9.06 19.55 19.93
C LYS A 256 9.78 18.60 20.88
N PHE A 257 11.02 18.94 21.21
CA PHE A 257 11.86 18.19 22.13
C PHE A 257 11.92 18.86 23.49
N VAL A 258 12.33 18.09 24.50
CA VAL A 258 12.62 18.62 25.83
C VAL A 258 13.73 19.66 25.77
N SER A 259 13.67 20.67 26.65
CA SER A 259 14.61 21.82 26.65
C SER A 259 16.11 21.49 26.74
N ASN A 260 16.48 20.28 27.17
CA ASN A 260 17.86 19.83 27.23
C ASN A 260 18.40 19.33 25.87
N VAL A 261 17.54 19.15 24.86
CA VAL A 261 17.95 18.82 23.49
C VAL A 261 18.45 20.09 22.81
N THR A 262 19.72 20.10 22.42
CA THR A 262 20.38 21.28 21.85
C THR A 262 20.34 21.30 20.32
N LYS A 263 20.18 20.13 19.70
CA LYS A 263 20.09 19.97 18.24
C LYS A 263 19.30 18.71 17.90
N ALA A 264 18.51 18.78 16.83
CA ALA A 264 17.96 17.62 16.15
C ALA A 264 18.10 17.81 14.63
N GLN A 265 18.34 16.73 13.90
CA GLN A 265 18.39 16.74 12.43
C GLN A 265 18.01 15.36 11.89
N TYR A 266 17.58 15.30 10.63
CA TYR A 266 17.39 14.02 9.94
C TYR A 266 18.72 13.24 9.84
N SER A 267 18.68 11.94 10.15
CA SER A 267 19.84 11.06 10.08
C SER A 267 19.99 10.50 8.67
N THR A 268 21.11 10.81 8.00
CA THR A 268 21.42 10.24 6.67
C THR A 268 22.21 8.94 6.74
N THR A 269 22.69 8.58 7.92
CA THR A 269 23.44 7.34 8.19
C THR A 269 22.57 6.19 8.69
N SER A 270 21.38 6.50 9.24
CA SER A 270 20.35 5.49 9.52
C SER A 270 19.56 5.22 8.24
N LEU A 271 19.86 4.11 7.59
CA LEU A 271 19.44 3.75 6.22
C LEU A 271 17.95 3.41 6.04
N THR A 272 17.04 3.90 6.90
CA THR A 272 15.69 3.34 6.96
C THR A 272 14.59 4.38 7.06
N THR A 273 14.55 5.27 6.08
CA THR A 273 13.35 6.07 5.85
C THR A 273 12.39 5.31 4.95
N ASN A 274 11.23 4.96 5.50
CA ASN A 274 10.12 4.37 4.75
C ASN A 274 8.99 5.39 4.72
N ILE A 275 8.91 6.18 3.67
CA ILE A 275 7.75 7.03 3.42
C ILE A 275 7.05 6.43 2.22
N LEU A 276 5.89 5.82 2.46
CA LEU A 276 5.10 5.14 1.43
C LEU A 276 3.60 5.29 1.71
N VAL A 277 2.79 5.09 0.67
CA VAL A 277 1.35 4.86 0.79
C VAL A 277 1.02 3.46 0.31
N GLU A 278 0.25 2.73 1.11
CA GLU A 278 -0.25 1.39 0.79
C GLU A 278 -1.69 1.49 0.32
N PHE A 279 -2.01 0.88 -0.81
CA PHE A 279 -3.38 0.73 -1.27
C PHE A 279 -4.03 -0.40 -0.49
N SER A 280 -5.33 -0.27 -0.20
CA SER A 280 -6.11 -1.36 0.40
C SER A 280 -6.13 -2.64 -0.43
N ASP A 281 -5.95 -2.51 -1.75
CA ASP A 281 -6.18 -3.57 -2.74
C ASP A 281 -5.10 -3.62 -3.83
N ASN A 282 -4.14 -2.68 -3.84
CA ASN A 282 -3.20 -2.56 -4.96
C ASN A 282 -1.81 -1.97 -4.63
N GLY A 283 -0.97 -2.75 -3.95
CA GLY A 283 0.43 -2.49 -3.63
C GLY A 283 0.72 -1.19 -2.91
N SER A 284 1.93 -0.68 -3.10
CA SER A 284 2.35 0.55 -2.44
C SER A 284 3.21 1.39 -3.38
N ILE A 285 3.30 2.68 -3.03
CA ILE A 285 4.12 3.67 -3.71
C ILE A 285 5.03 4.31 -2.67
N SER A 286 6.31 4.39 -3.01
CA SER A 286 7.32 5.01 -2.16
C SER A 286 7.59 6.47 -2.54
N PHE A 287 7.86 7.28 -1.53
CA PHE A 287 8.41 8.62 -1.66
C PHE A 287 9.85 8.53 -2.16
N ASN A 288 10.13 9.19 -3.27
CA ASN A 288 11.31 8.88 -4.08
C ASN A 288 12.33 10.02 -4.09
N TYR A 289 12.95 10.22 -2.92
CA TYR A 289 14.03 11.19 -2.72
C TYR A 289 15.17 10.51 -1.94
N SER A 290 16.41 10.88 -2.24
CA SER A 290 17.58 10.38 -1.52
C SER A 290 17.62 10.88 -0.07
N PRO A 291 18.30 10.17 0.86
CA PRO A 291 18.46 10.63 2.23
C PRO A 291 19.04 12.05 2.36
N GLU A 292 19.97 12.44 1.48
CA GLU A 292 20.56 13.78 1.48
C GLU A 292 19.57 14.86 1.00
N GLU A 293 18.65 14.53 0.10
CA GLU A 293 17.55 15.43 -0.28
C GLU A 293 16.53 15.57 0.85
N ILE A 294 16.13 14.45 1.46
CA ILE A 294 15.17 14.41 2.57
C ILE A 294 15.63 15.27 3.75
N LYS A 295 16.93 15.24 4.05
CA LYS A 295 17.54 16.06 5.11
C LYS A 295 17.22 17.55 4.98
N ASN A 296 17.13 18.06 3.75
CA ASN A 296 16.86 19.48 3.49
C ASN A 296 15.41 19.89 3.76
N PHE A 297 14.51 18.92 3.97
CA PHE A 297 13.13 19.18 4.33
C PHE A 297 12.92 19.39 5.83
N PHE A 298 13.98 19.27 6.65
CA PHE A 298 13.95 19.48 8.10
C PHE A 298 14.63 20.79 8.50
N ALA A 299 14.05 21.50 9.47
CA ALA A 299 14.57 22.74 10.00
C ALA A 299 14.51 22.75 11.54
N TRP A 300 15.68 22.90 12.19
CA TRP A 300 15.81 23.00 13.64
C TRP A 300 15.71 24.45 14.11
N ASP A 301 14.86 24.71 15.09
CA ASP A 301 14.78 25.96 15.85
C ASP A 301 15.24 25.72 17.29
N ALA A 302 16.45 26.21 17.59
CA ALA A 302 17.06 26.09 18.92
C ALA A 302 16.34 26.92 20.00
N ALA A 303 15.62 27.99 19.63
CA ALA A 303 14.94 28.85 20.61
C ALA A 303 13.68 28.17 21.17
N THR A 304 13.04 27.33 20.37
CA THR A 304 11.81 26.62 20.70
C THR A 304 12.01 25.11 20.90
N HIS A 305 13.24 24.62 20.74
CA HIS A 305 13.60 23.20 20.76
C HIS A 305 12.74 22.36 19.82
N THR A 306 12.45 22.90 18.63
CA THR A 306 11.50 22.31 17.68
C THR A 306 12.18 21.98 16.35
N LEU A 307 11.96 20.76 15.87
CA LEU A 307 12.33 20.34 14.53
C LEU A 307 11.06 20.33 13.66
N SER A 308 10.97 21.25 12.71
CA SER A 308 9.89 21.26 11.71
C SER A 308 10.30 20.47 10.47
N PHE A 309 9.34 19.86 9.79
CA PHE A 309 9.56 19.22 8.50
C PHE A 309 8.46 19.56 7.51
N THR A 310 8.82 19.68 6.23
CA THR A 310 7.87 19.91 5.14
C THR A 310 8.36 19.16 3.90
N PHE A 311 7.81 17.98 3.67
CA PHE A 311 8.11 17.22 2.46
C PHE A 311 7.40 17.84 1.26
N PRO A 312 8.03 17.83 0.08
CA PRO A 312 7.39 18.25 -1.15
C PRO A 312 6.12 17.46 -1.38
N ARG A 313 5.10 18.12 -1.93
CA ARG A 313 3.84 17.45 -2.28
C ARG A 313 4.06 16.37 -3.34
N ASP A 314 4.95 16.64 -4.30
CA ASP A 314 5.31 15.72 -5.36
C ASP A 314 6.31 14.70 -4.80
N TRP A 315 5.91 13.45 -4.80
CA TRP A 315 6.70 12.33 -4.30
C TRP A 315 7.80 11.89 -5.26
N ASN A 316 7.97 12.57 -6.40
CA ASN A 316 8.91 12.23 -7.48
C ASN A 316 8.70 10.79 -7.98
N THR A 317 7.45 10.36 -7.99
CA THR A 317 7.02 9.02 -8.39
C THR A 317 5.71 9.11 -9.15
N LYS A 318 5.42 8.08 -9.93
CA LYS A 318 4.23 8.01 -10.76
C LYS A 318 3.44 6.74 -10.48
N LEU A 319 2.13 6.86 -10.63
CA LEU A 319 1.16 5.81 -10.45
C LEU A 319 0.45 5.52 -11.77
N ASN A 320 0.18 4.24 -12.09
CA ASN A 320 -0.67 3.95 -13.23
C ASN A 320 -2.13 4.27 -12.88
N THR A 321 -2.86 4.95 -13.77
CA THR A 321 -4.27 5.25 -13.50
C THR A 321 -5.15 4.01 -13.42
N SER A 322 -4.70 2.85 -13.91
CA SER A 322 -5.36 1.56 -13.67
C SER A 322 -5.43 1.20 -12.19
N ASP A 323 -4.47 1.67 -11.40
CA ASP A 323 -4.34 1.38 -9.97
C ASP A 323 -5.23 2.29 -9.12
N LEU A 324 -5.76 3.34 -9.74
CA LEU A 324 -6.79 4.19 -9.15
C LEU A 324 -8.16 3.58 -9.45
N GLY A 325 -8.83 3.20 -8.36
CA GLY A 325 -10.24 2.91 -8.31
C GLY A 325 -11.04 4.17 -8.01
N THR A 326 -12.33 3.99 -7.87
CA THR A 326 -13.31 5.06 -7.69
C THR A 326 -13.29 5.56 -6.23
N SER A 327 -13.11 4.65 -5.28
CA SER A 327 -12.74 4.92 -3.89
C SER A 327 -11.43 4.22 -3.55
N THR A 328 -10.31 4.71 -4.08
CA THR A 328 -8.98 4.26 -3.64
C THR A 328 -8.74 4.74 -2.22
N VAL A 329 -8.55 3.81 -1.29
CA VAL A 329 -8.16 4.12 0.09
C VAL A 329 -6.69 3.77 0.27
N LEU A 330 -5.92 4.74 0.76
CA LEU A 330 -4.50 4.63 1.00
C LEU A 330 -4.18 4.73 2.50
N THR A 331 -3.21 3.94 2.94
CA THR A 331 -2.63 3.98 4.27
C THR A 331 -1.26 4.64 4.19
N LEU A 332 -1.10 5.82 4.79
CA LEU A 332 0.20 6.47 4.90
C LEU A 332 1.07 5.74 5.95
N ARG A 333 2.27 5.35 5.54
CA ARG A 333 3.32 4.81 6.39
C ARG A 333 4.54 5.69 6.21
N CYS A 334 4.87 6.50 7.20
CA CYS A 334 6.00 7.41 7.14
C CYS A 334 6.85 7.22 8.38
N SER A 335 8.00 6.58 8.23
CA SER A 335 9.01 6.39 9.27
C SER A 335 10.31 7.04 8.86
N PHE A 336 10.95 7.77 9.79
CA PHE A 336 12.26 8.39 9.59
C PHE A 336 13.03 8.46 10.91
N TYR A 337 14.35 8.66 10.84
CA TYR A 337 15.24 8.69 12.00
C TYR A 337 15.92 10.05 12.14
N LEU A 338 16.14 10.46 13.38
CA LEU A 338 16.74 11.74 13.73
C LEU A 338 18.01 11.53 14.56
N ASP A 339 19.07 12.27 14.25
CA ASP A 339 20.19 12.47 15.15
C ASP A 339 19.81 13.59 16.14
N VAL A 340 19.69 13.25 17.42
CA VAL A 340 19.25 14.16 18.48
C VAL A 340 20.36 14.30 19.51
N THR A 341 20.89 15.52 19.66
CA THR A 341 21.94 15.85 20.62
C THR A 341 21.32 16.27 21.95
N TYR A 342 21.68 15.56 23.01
CA TYR A 342 21.25 15.79 24.39
C TYR A 342 22.47 15.72 25.31
N GLY A 343 22.81 16.81 26.00
CA GLY A 343 24.07 16.91 26.74
C GLY A 343 25.28 16.84 25.79
N GLU A 344 26.22 15.94 26.07
CA GLU A 344 27.41 15.67 25.23
C GLU A 344 27.16 14.55 24.19
N ASP A 345 26.04 13.84 24.29
CA ASP A 345 25.74 12.67 23.46
C ASP A 345 24.83 13.03 22.28
N THR A 346 25.00 12.31 21.17
CA THR A 346 24.05 12.29 20.05
C THR A 346 23.43 10.91 19.94
N ASN A 347 22.11 10.86 19.90
CA ASN A 347 21.30 9.64 19.94
C ASN A 347 20.40 9.56 18.71
N ILE A 348 20.09 8.34 18.27
CA ILE A 348 19.14 8.11 17.19
C ILE A 348 17.72 7.98 17.78
N VAL A 349 16.80 8.80 17.27
CA VAL A 349 15.37 8.75 17.60
C VAL A 349 14.58 8.38 16.36
N GLY A 350 13.90 7.24 16.37
CA GLY A 350 12.96 6.84 15.33
C GLY A 350 11.62 7.53 15.52
N CYS A 351 11.04 8.05 14.44
CA CYS A 351 9.74 8.71 14.43
C CYS A 351 8.83 8.11 13.36
N CYS A 352 7.53 8.02 13.62
CA CYS A 352 6.58 7.50 12.64
C CYS A 352 5.23 8.25 12.60
N ILE A 353 4.67 8.34 11.40
CA ILE A 353 3.34 8.84 11.08
C ILE A 353 2.61 7.67 10.40
N ASN A 354 1.52 7.22 11.01
CA ASN A 354 0.78 6.06 10.52
C ASN A 354 -0.69 6.39 10.35
N SER A 355 -1.22 6.10 9.16
CA SER A 355 -2.67 6.08 8.94
C SER A 355 -3.31 4.91 9.69
N VAL A 356 -4.44 5.17 10.33
CA VAL A 356 -5.31 4.15 10.95
C VAL A 356 -6.77 4.49 10.67
N SER A 357 -7.62 3.47 10.58
CA SER A 357 -9.08 3.64 10.42
C SER A 357 -9.76 3.92 11.76
N THR A 358 -9.19 3.45 12.87
CA THR A 358 -9.70 3.61 14.23
C THR A 358 -8.56 3.94 15.20
N LEU A 359 -8.86 4.77 16.19
CA LEU A 359 -7.92 5.14 17.25
C LEU A 359 -8.06 4.20 18.44
N GLY A 360 -6.94 3.89 19.09
CA GLY A 360 -6.93 3.19 20.37
C GLY A 360 -7.42 4.08 21.52
N PRO A 361 -7.69 3.50 22.71
CA PRO A 361 -8.10 4.25 23.89
C PRO A 361 -7.08 5.35 24.25
N GLY A 362 -7.54 6.61 24.27
CA GLY A 362 -6.70 7.76 24.63
C GLY A 362 -5.78 8.28 23.53
N GLU A 363 -5.78 7.68 22.34
CA GLU A 363 -5.10 8.22 21.17
C GLU A 363 -5.92 9.33 20.49
N GLN A 364 -5.24 10.19 19.74
CA GLN A 364 -5.84 11.25 18.95
C GLN A 364 -5.12 11.40 17.62
N TYR A 365 -5.83 11.86 16.60
CA TYR A 365 -5.22 12.17 15.32
C TYR A 365 -4.38 13.45 15.39
N TYR A 366 -3.34 13.51 14.55
CA TYR A 366 -2.50 14.67 14.26
C TYR A 366 -1.62 15.19 15.39
N THR A 367 -1.76 14.69 16.61
CA THR A 367 -0.90 15.10 17.72
C THR A 367 -0.63 13.94 18.67
N SER A 368 0.58 13.90 19.20
CA SER A 368 1.03 12.87 20.12
C SER A 368 2.10 13.43 21.06
N THR A 369 2.25 12.84 22.23
CA THR A 369 3.40 13.08 23.13
C THR A 369 4.50 12.02 22.96
N LYS A 370 4.36 11.18 21.94
CA LYS A 370 5.27 10.08 21.60
C LYS A 370 5.98 10.42 20.29
N PRO A 371 7.09 9.74 19.96
CA PRO A 371 7.70 9.83 18.63
C PRO A 371 6.84 9.18 17.52
N SER A 372 5.60 8.78 17.81
CA SER A 372 4.64 8.25 16.85
C SER A 372 3.35 9.07 16.87
N VAL A 373 2.76 9.32 15.70
CA VAL A 373 1.49 10.05 15.56
C VAL A 373 0.57 9.35 14.56
N ARG A 374 -0.73 9.40 14.82
CA ARG A 374 -1.76 8.79 13.98
C ARG A 374 -2.41 9.84 13.08
N VAL A 375 -2.72 9.46 11.85
CA VAL A 375 -3.59 10.25 10.93
C VAL A 375 -4.70 9.34 10.38
N PRO A 376 -5.81 9.88 9.86
CA PRO A 376 -6.80 9.05 9.16
C PRO A 376 -6.23 8.37 7.91
N LEU A 377 -6.97 7.42 7.33
CA LEU A 377 -6.69 6.93 5.99
C LEU A 377 -6.86 8.06 4.94
N ILE A 378 -6.29 7.89 3.76
CA ILE A 378 -6.42 8.83 2.64
C ILE A 378 -7.38 8.24 1.60
N SER A 379 -8.31 9.02 1.07
CA SER A 379 -9.18 8.62 -0.04
C SER A 379 -8.85 9.43 -1.29
N VAL A 380 -8.62 8.73 -2.40
CA VAL A 380 -8.37 9.32 -3.73
C VAL A 380 -9.57 9.00 -4.64
N LYS A 381 -10.09 10.00 -5.37
CA LYS A 381 -11.26 9.85 -6.25
C LYS A 381 -10.98 10.24 -7.71
N TRP A 382 -11.44 9.41 -8.67
CA TRP A 382 -11.19 9.53 -10.14
C TRP A 382 -12.35 8.94 -11.02
N GLY A 383 -12.79 9.59 -12.12
CA GLY A 383 -13.65 9.00 -13.20
C GLY A 383 -14.97 9.72 -13.60
N CYS A 384 -15.39 9.62 -14.88
CA CYS A 384 -16.58 10.25 -15.53
C CYS A 384 -17.01 9.61 -16.91
N TYR A 385 -18.21 9.91 -17.46
CA TYR A 385 -18.75 9.61 -18.82
C TYR A 385 -18.26 10.57 -19.92
N GLY A 386 -18.22 10.18 -21.21
CA GLY A 386 -17.96 11.12 -22.32
C GLY A 386 -19.05 12.20 -22.51
N LYS A 387 -18.67 13.42 -22.93
CA LYS A 387 -19.55 14.60 -23.10
C LYS A 387 -20.80 14.40 -23.96
N ASP A 388 -20.71 13.49 -24.94
CA ASP A 388 -21.75 13.23 -25.94
C ASP A 388 -22.76 12.15 -25.50
N THR A 389 -22.57 11.60 -24.30
CA THR A 389 -23.46 10.59 -23.73
C THR A 389 -24.84 11.19 -23.51
N LYS A 390 -25.88 10.54 -24.04
CA LYS A 390 -27.29 10.93 -23.84
C LYS A 390 -27.86 10.20 -22.65
N ILE A 391 -28.32 10.93 -21.65
CA ILE A 391 -29.02 10.39 -20.49
C ILE A 391 -30.52 10.43 -20.76
N THR A 392 -31.20 9.34 -20.40
CA THR A 392 -32.66 9.29 -20.48
C THR A 392 -33.25 10.02 -19.28
N MET A 393 -34.05 11.03 -19.56
CA MET A 393 -34.74 11.85 -18.59
C MET A 393 -35.98 11.13 -18.05
N ALA A 394 -36.50 11.56 -16.90
CA ALA A 394 -37.66 10.93 -16.27
C ALA A 394 -38.93 10.94 -17.13
N ASP A 395 -39.06 11.91 -18.04
CA ASP A 395 -40.16 12.00 -19.02
C ASP A 395 -39.94 11.12 -20.27
N GLY A 396 -38.84 10.38 -20.33
CA GLY A 396 -38.44 9.52 -21.44
C GLY A 396 -37.71 10.25 -22.57
N SER A 397 -37.54 11.57 -22.49
CA SER A 397 -36.69 12.32 -23.42
C SER A 397 -35.20 12.00 -23.19
N GLN A 398 -34.34 12.43 -24.11
CA GLN A 398 -32.89 12.29 -23.99
C GLN A 398 -32.22 13.65 -23.95
N LYS A 399 -31.24 13.80 -23.05
CA LYS A 399 -30.44 15.01 -22.90
C LYS A 399 -28.95 14.65 -22.88
N LEU A 400 -28.10 15.46 -23.50
CA LEU A 400 -26.65 15.27 -23.40
C LEU A 400 -26.21 15.45 -21.95
N ILE A 401 -25.28 14.62 -21.48
CA ILE A 401 -24.79 14.69 -20.10
C ILE A 401 -24.14 16.04 -19.80
N SER A 402 -23.49 16.64 -20.81
CA SER A 402 -22.91 17.98 -20.74
C SER A 402 -23.94 19.11 -20.58
N ASP A 403 -25.22 18.85 -20.87
CA ASP A 403 -26.32 19.82 -20.74
C ASP A 403 -27.16 19.64 -19.46
N ILE A 404 -26.92 18.56 -18.70
CA ILE A 404 -27.68 18.23 -17.48
C ILE A 404 -27.30 19.20 -16.35
N LYS A 405 -28.26 19.54 -15.50
CA LYS A 405 -28.06 20.44 -14.36
C LYS A 405 -28.61 19.83 -13.08
N ALA A 406 -28.10 20.30 -11.95
CA ALA A 406 -28.71 20.04 -10.66
C ALA A 406 -30.21 20.38 -10.68
N GLY A 407 -31.03 19.48 -10.14
CA GLY A 407 -32.49 19.55 -10.16
C GLY A 407 -33.16 18.87 -11.37
N ASP A 408 -32.41 18.53 -12.43
CA ASP A 408 -32.96 17.74 -13.53
C ASP A 408 -33.38 16.33 -13.03
N GLN A 409 -34.40 15.74 -13.67
CA GLN A 409 -34.87 14.40 -13.35
C GLN A 409 -34.48 13.39 -14.43
N VAL A 410 -33.74 12.36 -14.04
CA VAL A 410 -33.27 11.27 -14.91
C VAL A 410 -33.96 9.95 -14.57
N LEU A 411 -33.96 9.00 -15.50
CA LEU A 411 -34.66 7.73 -15.34
C LEU A 411 -33.71 6.62 -14.89
N SER A 412 -34.12 5.87 -13.86
CA SER A 412 -33.38 4.70 -13.38
C SER A 412 -33.61 3.43 -14.22
N ASP A 413 -32.81 2.40 -13.93
CA ASP A 413 -33.04 1.02 -14.40
C ASP A 413 -34.44 0.49 -14.05
N LYS A 414 -34.97 0.89 -12.89
CA LYS A 414 -36.31 0.53 -12.40
C LYS A 414 -37.43 1.45 -12.89
N LYS A 415 -37.14 2.34 -13.85
CA LYS A 415 -38.09 3.36 -14.38
C LYS A 415 -38.58 4.34 -13.31
N GLU A 416 -37.78 4.58 -12.30
CA GLU A 416 -38.05 5.57 -11.26
C GLU A 416 -37.42 6.92 -11.64
N SER A 417 -38.07 8.01 -11.26
CA SER A 417 -37.53 9.36 -11.45
C SER A 417 -36.50 9.66 -10.36
N LEU A 418 -35.27 9.92 -10.80
CA LEU A 418 -34.12 10.22 -9.95
C LEU A 418 -33.75 11.70 -10.12
N THR A 419 -33.59 12.42 -9.02
CA THR A 419 -33.20 13.83 -9.09
C THR A 419 -31.67 13.93 -9.11
N VAL A 420 -31.14 14.62 -10.12
CA VAL A 420 -29.72 14.95 -10.22
C VAL A 420 -29.42 15.98 -9.15
N LYS A 421 -28.57 15.63 -8.20
CA LYS A 421 -28.08 16.56 -7.17
C LYS A 421 -27.01 17.47 -7.75
N GLU A 422 -26.07 16.89 -8.48
CA GLU A 422 -24.88 17.58 -8.99
C GLU A 422 -24.39 16.94 -10.30
N LEU A 423 -23.85 17.79 -11.17
CA LEU A 423 -23.08 17.38 -12.35
C LEU A 423 -21.60 17.51 -12.02
N ILE A 424 -20.88 16.40 -12.09
CA ILE A 424 -19.43 16.31 -11.90
C ILE A 424 -18.78 16.30 -13.28
N TYR A 425 -17.60 16.88 -13.45
CA TYR A 425 -16.86 16.82 -14.71
C TYR A 425 -15.34 16.82 -14.47
N GLY A 426 -14.61 16.34 -15.47
CA GLY A 426 -13.14 16.24 -15.48
C GLY A 426 -12.64 16.12 -16.91
N HIS A 427 -11.33 15.95 -17.10
CA HIS A 427 -10.71 15.80 -18.43
C HIS A 427 -10.13 14.39 -18.60
N GLU A 428 -10.35 13.77 -19.75
CA GLU A 428 -9.77 12.46 -20.08
C GLU A 428 -9.17 12.46 -21.49
N ASP A 429 -7.92 11.99 -21.60
CA ASP A 429 -7.22 11.86 -22.87
C ASP A 429 -7.74 10.69 -23.70
N ALA A 430 -8.32 9.67 -23.06
CA ALA A 430 -8.91 8.51 -23.73
C ALA A 430 -10.09 7.94 -22.94
N VAL A 431 -11.01 7.29 -23.65
CA VAL A 431 -12.20 6.63 -23.10
C VAL A 431 -12.32 5.19 -23.60
N ILE A 432 -13.00 4.33 -22.85
CA ILE A 432 -13.43 3.02 -23.34
C ILE A 432 -14.65 3.22 -24.24
N TYR A 433 -14.48 2.89 -25.51
CA TYR A 433 -15.52 2.93 -26.52
C TYR A 433 -16.12 1.54 -26.72
N MET A 434 -17.44 1.47 -26.62
CA MET A 434 -18.24 0.26 -26.84
C MET A 434 -19.21 0.49 -27.98
N LYS A 435 -19.36 -0.50 -28.85
CA LYS A 435 -20.41 -0.55 -29.86
C LYS A 435 -21.02 -1.94 -29.94
N THR A 436 -22.34 -2.02 -29.98
CA THR A 436 -23.08 -3.28 -30.09
C THR A 436 -23.28 -3.71 -31.55
N ASP A 437 -23.65 -4.97 -31.77
CA ASP A 437 -24.00 -5.47 -33.11
C ASP A 437 -25.19 -4.72 -33.74
N ALA A 438 -26.07 -4.16 -32.90
CA ALA A 438 -27.18 -3.32 -33.34
C ALA A 438 -26.76 -1.88 -33.69
N GLY A 439 -25.48 -1.54 -33.49
CA GLY A 439 -24.89 -0.25 -33.81
C GLY A 439 -25.03 0.82 -32.73
N GLU A 440 -25.47 0.46 -31.52
CA GLU A 440 -25.58 1.36 -30.37
C GLU A 440 -24.22 1.59 -29.73
N GLU A 441 -23.96 2.78 -29.20
CA GLU A 441 -22.62 3.22 -28.77
C GLU A 441 -22.63 3.80 -27.36
N LEU A 442 -21.58 3.53 -26.58
CA LEU A 442 -21.35 4.11 -25.25
C LEU A 442 -19.87 4.41 -25.07
N SER A 443 -19.54 5.54 -24.46
CA SER A 443 -18.15 5.96 -24.19
C SER A 443 -18.02 6.46 -22.76
N VAL A 444 -17.12 5.84 -22.01
CA VAL A 444 -16.94 6.09 -20.58
C VAL A 444 -15.46 6.03 -20.20
N SER A 445 -15.09 6.66 -19.10
CA SER A 445 -13.76 6.45 -18.51
C SER A 445 -13.52 4.99 -18.13
N GLU A 446 -12.26 4.59 -18.02
CA GLU A 446 -11.84 3.22 -17.71
C GLU A 446 -12.41 2.67 -16.40
N SER A 447 -12.64 3.53 -15.41
CA SER A 447 -13.18 3.15 -14.09
C SER A 447 -14.71 3.20 -14.00
N HIS A 448 -15.42 3.51 -15.09
CA HIS A 448 -16.87 3.70 -15.06
C HIS A 448 -17.62 2.35 -14.95
N PRO A 449 -18.59 2.20 -14.04
CA PRO A 449 -19.40 0.98 -13.91
C PRO A 449 -20.41 0.84 -15.06
N VAL A 450 -20.37 -0.33 -15.72
CA VAL A 450 -21.31 -0.70 -16.78
C VAL A 450 -22.06 -1.96 -16.36
N VAL A 451 -23.39 -1.98 -16.53
CA VAL A 451 -24.20 -3.16 -16.20
C VAL A 451 -24.12 -4.17 -17.35
N THR A 452 -23.69 -5.39 -17.04
CA THR A 452 -23.61 -6.52 -17.96
C THR A 452 -24.48 -7.68 -17.49
N GLN A 453 -24.65 -8.72 -18.32
CA GLN A 453 -25.36 -9.94 -17.93
C GLN A 453 -24.77 -10.58 -16.64
N ARG A 454 -23.45 -10.52 -16.45
CA ARG A 454 -22.78 -11.10 -15.29
C ARG A 454 -22.69 -10.17 -14.08
N GLY A 455 -23.38 -9.04 -14.13
CA GLY A 455 -23.38 -8.01 -13.09
C GLY A 455 -22.72 -6.71 -13.54
N ILE A 456 -22.48 -5.83 -12.58
CA ILE A 456 -21.80 -4.55 -12.81
C ILE A 456 -20.30 -4.81 -12.99
N VAL A 457 -19.73 -4.28 -14.06
CA VAL A 457 -18.31 -4.45 -14.43
C VAL A 457 -17.74 -3.07 -14.73
N ILE A 458 -16.55 -2.75 -14.21
CA ILE A 458 -15.84 -1.52 -14.58
C ILE A 458 -15.37 -1.58 -16.03
N ALA A 459 -15.45 -0.47 -16.77
CA ALA A 459 -15.28 -0.46 -18.21
C ALA A 459 -13.96 -1.07 -18.71
N ARG A 460 -12.85 -0.87 -17.98
CA ARG A 460 -11.54 -1.48 -18.33
C ARG A 460 -11.50 -3.01 -18.21
N ASN A 461 -12.39 -3.60 -17.43
CA ASN A 461 -12.49 -5.05 -17.21
C ASN A 461 -13.54 -5.71 -18.12
N LEU A 462 -14.16 -4.94 -19.01
CA LEU A 462 -15.03 -5.49 -20.04
C LEU A 462 -14.19 -6.29 -21.04
N ASN A 463 -14.78 -7.36 -21.55
CA ASN A 463 -14.22 -8.14 -22.64
C ASN A 463 -15.27 -8.33 -23.75
N ALA A 464 -14.83 -8.77 -24.93
CA ALA A 464 -15.70 -8.92 -26.10
C ALA A 464 -16.84 -9.95 -25.92
N GLY A 465 -16.75 -10.83 -24.92
CA GLY A 465 -17.82 -11.78 -24.57
C GLY A 465 -18.87 -11.21 -23.63
N ASP A 466 -18.68 -10.00 -23.08
CA ASP A 466 -19.64 -9.38 -22.20
C ASP A 466 -20.87 -8.89 -22.96
N LEU A 467 -22.05 -9.12 -22.38
CA LEU A 467 -23.32 -8.64 -22.90
C LEU A 467 -23.78 -7.44 -22.09
N LEU A 468 -23.88 -6.27 -22.74
CA LEU A 468 -24.39 -5.06 -22.09
C LEU A 468 -25.89 -5.16 -21.85
N VAL A 469 -26.38 -4.64 -20.73
CA VAL A 469 -27.81 -4.62 -20.43
C VAL A 469 -28.43 -3.30 -20.89
N ARG A 470 -29.47 -3.39 -21.72
CA ARG A 470 -30.27 -2.24 -22.18
C ARG A 470 -31.31 -1.82 -21.15
N ALA A 471 -31.86 -0.63 -21.34
CA ALA A 471 -32.91 -0.05 -20.51
C ALA A 471 -34.20 -0.87 -20.43
N ASP A 472 -34.45 -1.78 -21.37
CA ASP A 472 -35.60 -2.70 -21.39
C ASP A 472 -35.26 -4.07 -20.76
N GLY A 473 -34.04 -4.23 -20.24
CA GLY A 473 -33.53 -5.48 -19.69
C GLY A 473 -33.00 -6.47 -20.74
N SER A 474 -33.12 -6.15 -22.04
CA SER A 474 -32.53 -6.97 -23.09
C SER A 474 -31.00 -6.88 -23.08
N GLN A 475 -30.35 -7.89 -23.65
CA GLN A 475 -28.90 -7.99 -23.70
C GLN A 475 -28.37 -7.63 -25.07
N ALA A 476 -27.20 -6.99 -25.10
CA ALA A 476 -26.55 -6.52 -26.31
C ALA A 476 -25.13 -7.07 -26.40
N SER A 477 -24.87 -7.86 -27.43
CA SER A 477 -23.51 -8.30 -27.76
C SER A 477 -22.67 -7.13 -28.26
N LEU A 478 -21.41 -7.09 -27.84
CA LEU A 478 -20.43 -6.12 -28.29
C LEU A 478 -19.88 -6.51 -29.66
N ALA A 479 -20.07 -5.63 -30.65
CA ALA A 479 -19.38 -5.71 -31.93
C ALA A 479 -17.96 -5.17 -31.84
N THR A 480 -17.74 -4.21 -30.93
CA THR A 480 -16.47 -3.48 -30.80
C THR A 480 -16.28 -2.96 -29.39
N LEU A 481 -15.07 -3.15 -28.86
CA LEU A 481 -14.64 -2.67 -27.54
C LEU A 481 -13.15 -2.29 -27.64
N TYR A 482 -12.81 -1.02 -27.46
CA TYR A 482 -11.42 -0.55 -27.49
C TYR A 482 -11.26 0.79 -26.76
N LYS A 483 -10.02 1.10 -26.38
CA LYS A 483 -9.65 2.42 -25.88
C LYS A 483 -9.52 3.40 -27.03
N LYS A 484 -10.25 4.51 -26.97
CA LYS A 484 -10.34 5.54 -28.02
C LYS A 484 -9.77 6.85 -27.49
N ASP A 485 -8.86 7.46 -28.25
CA ASP A 485 -8.39 8.82 -27.99
C ASP A 485 -9.57 9.81 -27.98
N TYR A 486 -9.60 10.67 -26.97
CA TYR A 486 -10.74 11.53 -26.66
C TYR A 486 -10.34 12.99 -26.46
N HIS A 487 -9.37 13.26 -25.58
CA HIS A 487 -8.85 14.60 -25.26
C HIS A 487 -9.93 15.66 -24.99
N ASP A 488 -10.95 15.30 -24.21
CA ASP A 488 -12.08 16.18 -23.95
C ASP A 488 -12.66 15.97 -22.55
N THR A 489 -13.63 16.81 -22.20
CA THR A 489 -14.31 16.80 -20.92
C THR A 489 -15.21 15.57 -20.80
N VAL A 490 -15.14 14.92 -19.65
CA VAL A 490 -16.01 13.83 -19.23
C VAL A 490 -16.88 14.32 -18.05
N TYR A 491 -18.07 13.75 -17.88
CA TYR A 491 -19.10 14.18 -16.92
C TYR A 491 -19.62 13.02 -16.07
N ASN A 492 -20.08 13.21 -14.84
CA ASN A 492 -20.76 12.20 -14.04
C ASN A 492 -21.95 12.81 -13.29
N LEU A 493 -22.94 11.99 -12.93
CA LEU A 493 -24.13 12.46 -12.22
C LEU A 493 -24.11 11.96 -10.79
N LYS A 494 -24.23 12.87 -9.82
CA LYS A 494 -24.52 12.50 -8.43
C LYS A 494 -26.03 12.51 -8.24
N ILE A 495 -26.60 11.35 -7.95
CA ILE A 495 -28.03 11.23 -7.63
C ILE A 495 -28.19 11.22 -6.10
N ASP A 496 -29.32 11.69 -5.57
CA ASP A 496 -29.56 11.74 -4.11
C ASP A 496 -30.29 10.51 -3.55
N SER A 497 -30.60 9.52 -4.39
CA SER A 497 -31.40 8.34 -4.04
C SER A 497 -30.92 7.08 -4.73
N VAL A 498 -31.30 5.92 -4.19
CA VAL A 498 -31.21 4.63 -4.87
C VAL A 498 -32.40 4.42 -5.79
N PRO A 499 -32.28 3.62 -6.86
CA PRO A 499 -31.09 2.89 -7.32
C PRO A 499 -30.02 3.79 -7.96
N ARG A 500 -28.76 3.31 -7.94
CA ARG A 500 -27.56 4.00 -8.43
C ARG A 500 -27.23 3.73 -9.91
N VAL A 501 -28.22 3.26 -10.66
CA VAL A 501 -28.08 2.88 -12.06
C VAL A 501 -29.03 3.74 -12.89
N ILE A 502 -28.47 4.41 -13.89
CA ILE A 502 -29.18 5.29 -14.81
C ILE A 502 -29.11 4.75 -16.23
N ILE A 503 -29.93 5.31 -17.13
CA ILE A 503 -29.94 4.93 -18.53
C ILE A 503 -29.10 5.92 -19.36
N ALA A 504 -27.96 5.46 -19.89
CA ALA A 504 -27.02 6.21 -20.71
C ALA A 504 -26.91 5.57 -22.11
N ASN A 505 -27.25 6.32 -23.16
CA ASN A 505 -27.36 5.85 -24.56
C ASN A 505 -28.19 4.57 -24.71
N GLY A 506 -29.20 4.38 -23.85
CA GLY A 506 -30.05 3.18 -23.84
C GLY A 506 -29.48 2.00 -23.06
N PHE A 507 -28.26 2.10 -22.52
CA PHE A 507 -27.65 1.11 -21.63
C PHE A 507 -27.78 1.47 -20.16
N LEU A 508 -27.71 0.47 -19.31
CA LEU A 508 -27.64 0.66 -17.87
C LEU A 508 -26.19 0.88 -17.43
N ALA A 509 -25.94 2.00 -16.74
CA ALA A 509 -24.62 2.37 -16.21
C ALA A 509 -24.76 3.04 -14.83
N GLY A 510 -23.74 2.92 -14.00
CA GLY A 510 -23.77 3.47 -12.64
C GLY A 510 -23.57 4.99 -12.59
N ASP A 511 -24.25 5.65 -11.66
CA ASP A 511 -24.05 7.06 -11.33
C ASP A 511 -22.75 7.27 -10.51
N PHE A 512 -22.47 8.48 -10.05
CA PHE A 512 -21.27 8.77 -9.25
C PHE A 512 -21.21 7.94 -7.97
N GLU A 513 -22.31 7.76 -7.25
CA GLU A 513 -22.30 7.01 -5.99
C GLU A 513 -22.15 5.50 -6.25
N GLY A 514 -22.82 4.96 -7.28
CA GLY A 514 -22.67 3.56 -7.71
C GLY A 514 -21.28 3.27 -8.31
N GLN A 515 -20.65 4.26 -8.94
CA GLN A 515 -19.26 4.16 -9.36
C GLN A 515 -18.33 4.05 -8.14
N ASN A 516 -18.62 4.76 -7.05
CA ASN A 516 -17.81 4.79 -5.84
C ASN A 516 -18.21 3.75 -4.78
N ASP A 517 -19.15 2.84 -5.07
CA ASP A 517 -19.61 1.83 -4.12
C ASP A 517 -18.65 0.61 -4.11
N PRO A 518 -17.94 0.34 -3.00
CA PRO A 518 -16.98 -0.76 -2.91
C PRO A 518 -17.64 -2.14 -2.99
N THR A 519 -18.96 -2.25 -2.84
CA THR A 519 -19.70 -3.51 -3.02
C THR A 519 -19.98 -3.84 -4.48
N LEU A 520 -19.76 -2.89 -5.40
CA LEU A 520 -19.96 -3.05 -6.85
C LEU A 520 -18.65 -3.34 -7.61
N THR A 521 -17.50 -3.22 -6.94
CA THR A 521 -16.24 -3.84 -7.35
C THR A 521 -16.26 -5.31 -6.92
N PRO A 522 -16.19 -6.28 -7.85
CA PRO A 522 -15.99 -7.67 -7.46
C PRO A 522 -14.67 -7.76 -6.68
N SER A 523 -14.72 -8.24 -5.44
CA SER A 523 -13.52 -8.77 -4.80
C SER A 523 -12.95 -9.83 -5.74
N GLU A 524 -11.69 -9.71 -6.16
CA GLU A 524 -11.04 -10.82 -6.85
C GLU A 524 -11.16 -12.05 -5.95
N GLU A 525 -11.94 -13.05 -6.38
CA GLU A 525 -12.07 -14.30 -5.63
C GLU A 525 -10.68 -14.93 -5.51
N ILE A 526 -10.27 -15.21 -4.26
CA ILE A 526 -9.08 -16.00 -3.96
C ILE A 526 -9.20 -17.32 -4.72
N ALA A 527 -8.32 -17.55 -5.69
CA ALA A 527 -8.36 -18.75 -6.49
C ALA A 527 -8.18 -19.97 -5.59
N PRO A 528 -8.97 -21.05 -5.76
CA PRO A 528 -8.83 -22.25 -4.94
C PRO A 528 -7.44 -22.88 -5.12
N GLU A 529 -6.94 -23.54 -4.08
CA GLU A 529 -5.68 -24.30 -4.15
C GLU A 529 -5.84 -25.56 -4.99
N THR A 530 -4.80 -25.95 -5.72
CA THR A 530 -4.69 -27.32 -6.22
C THR A 530 -4.31 -28.27 -5.08
N PRO A 531 -4.54 -29.59 -5.23
CA PRO A 531 -4.10 -30.58 -4.24
C PRO A 531 -2.60 -30.52 -3.95
N GLU A 532 -1.77 -30.22 -4.96
CA GLU A 532 -0.32 -30.08 -4.83
C GLU A 532 0.06 -28.84 -4.01
N GLU A 533 -0.61 -27.71 -4.25
CA GLU A 533 -0.42 -26.47 -3.48
C GLU A 533 -0.80 -26.66 -2.01
N ALA A 534 -1.94 -27.30 -1.75
CA ALA A 534 -2.40 -27.61 -0.40
C ALA A 534 -1.44 -28.56 0.34
N ALA A 535 -0.90 -29.59 -0.34
CA ALA A 535 0.06 -30.51 0.24
C ALA A 535 1.39 -29.82 0.60
N LEU A 536 1.90 -28.96 -0.30
CA LEU A 536 3.10 -28.17 -0.05
C LEU A 536 2.89 -27.22 1.14
N ARG A 537 1.74 -26.55 1.21
CA ARG A 537 1.37 -25.69 2.34
C ARG A 537 1.37 -26.45 3.66
N GLU A 538 0.72 -27.62 3.71
CA GLU A 538 0.64 -28.41 4.93
C GLU A 538 2.03 -28.88 5.39
N GLU A 539 2.89 -29.29 4.46
CA GLU A 539 4.27 -29.69 4.77
C GLU A 539 5.13 -28.51 5.22
N PHE A 540 4.99 -27.34 4.58
CA PHE A 540 5.66 -26.11 4.99
C PHE A 540 5.25 -25.66 6.39
N ASN A 541 3.95 -25.75 6.71
CA ASN A 541 3.44 -25.46 8.04
C ASN A 541 3.98 -26.45 9.10
N LYS A 542 4.16 -27.73 8.75
CA LYS A 542 4.79 -28.73 9.65
C LYS A 542 6.27 -28.45 9.89
N LEU A 543 7.02 -28.10 8.85
CA LEU A 543 8.41 -27.66 8.96
C LEU A 543 8.51 -26.47 9.93
N TYR A 544 7.60 -25.52 9.78
CA TYR A 544 7.51 -24.37 10.65
C TYR A 544 7.25 -24.73 12.12
N GLU A 545 6.23 -25.53 12.43
CA GLU A 545 5.92 -25.93 13.82
C GLU A 545 7.11 -26.66 14.46
N ARG A 546 7.83 -27.45 13.67
CA ARG A 546 9.07 -28.11 14.09
C ARG A 546 10.15 -27.10 14.47
N LEU A 547 10.42 -26.10 13.62
CA LEU A 547 11.43 -25.07 13.89
C LEU A 547 11.08 -24.21 15.10
N LYS A 548 9.81 -23.79 15.23
CA LYS A 548 9.30 -23.04 16.39
C LYS A 548 9.51 -23.81 17.70
N SER A 549 9.21 -25.11 17.72
CA SER A 549 9.40 -25.96 18.91
C SER A 549 10.87 -26.11 19.34
N ASN A 550 11.81 -25.98 18.40
CA ASN A 550 13.24 -26.09 18.67
C ASN A 550 13.86 -24.76 19.12
N GLN A 551 13.29 -23.62 18.76
CA GLN A 551 13.73 -22.31 19.24
C GLN A 551 13.23 -21.96 20.66
N LEU A 552 12.14 -22.61 21.10
CA LEU A 552 11.59 -22.48 22.46
C LEU A 552 12.28 -23.41 23.48
N ARG A 553 13.31 -24.15 23.08
CA ARG A 553 14.16 -25.01 23.93
C ARG A 553 15.55 -24.40 24.02
#